data_AF-A0A7R9UIS1-F1
#
_entry.id   AF-A0A7R9UIS1-F1
#
_cell.length_a   1.000
_cell.length_b   1.000
_cell.length_c   1.000
_cell.angle_alpha   90.00
_cell.angle_beta   90.00
_cell.angle_gamma   90.00
#
_symmetry.space_group_name_H-M   'P 1'
#
loop_
_entity.id
_entity.type
_entity.pdbx_description
1 polymer ?
#
loop_
_entity_poly.entity_id
_entity_poly.type
_entity_poly.pdbx_seq_one_letter_code
_entity_poly.pdbx_strand_id
1 'polypeptide(L)'
;ADGQEHELVFSDEFSQPGRNFSNGADKRWTAIDKSDYTNASPVRYTPEAITTVLDRGAMVLANASDPGSERRVFRPYRTPYSALRIETRRITDKAVAKAVNKTFQGGMLQSWDKFCFTGGVVEVSAKFPMGLGFWPALWLFGNLGRAIHEESNDGLWPYSLEECDPVYEQRPVAKPGKKQRISGCDPAPPSGLHPRMGRGATEIDLVEVGDSWNGQAGWLMQSLQLA
;
A
#
# COMPACT_ATOMS: atom_id res chain seq x y z
N ALA A 1 -19.58 -1.43 10.21
CA ALA A 1 -19.47 -2.89 10.30
C ALA A 1 -20.70 -3.49 9.63
N ASP A 2 -20.50 -4.54 8.84
CA ASP A 2 -21.52 -5.23 8.02
C ASP A 2 -22.46 -6.15 8.83
N GLY A 3 -22.28 -6.23 10.15
CA GLY A 3 -23.12 -7.01 11.06
C GLY A 3 -22.85 -8.51 11.02
N GLN A 4 -21.80 -8.96 10.31
CA GLN A 4 -21.38 -10.35 10.27
C GLN A 4 -20.31 -10.63 11.33
N GLU A 5 -20.27 -11.88 11.82
CA GLU A 5 -19.14 -12.36 12.62
C GLU A 5 -17.98 -12.72 11.69
N HIS A 6 -16.79 -12.21 12.01
CA HIS A 6 -15.56 -12.45 11.23
C HIS A 6 -14.51 -13.14 12.11
N GLU A 7 -13.72 -14.04 11.54
CA GLU A 7 -12.58 -14.68 12.21
C GLU A 7 -11.29 -13.87 11.97
N LEU A 8 -10.54 -13.59 13.05
CA LEU A 8 -9.25 -12.92 12.93
C LEU A 8 -8.18 -13.89 12.42
N VAL A 9 -7.83 -13.79 11.13
CA VAL A 9 -6.82 -14.66 10.49
C VAL A 9 -5.43 -14.06 10.42
N PHE A 10 -5.30 -12.74 10.55
CA PHE A 10 -4.03 -12.02 10.56
C PHE A 10 -4.16 -10.68 11.29
N SER A 11 -3.19 -10.37 12.15
CA SER A 11 -3.03 -9.03 12.72
C SER A 11 -1.57 -8.74 13.04
N ASP A 12 -1.24 -7.45 13.09
CA ASP A 12 0.02 -6.97 13.63
C ASP A 12 -0.16 -5.60 14.29
N GLU A 13 -0.11 -5.57 15.62
CA GLU A 13 -0.19 -4.34 16.40
C GLU A 13 1.15 -3.60 16.48
N PHE A 14 2.22 -4.15 15.89
CA PHE A 14 3.57 -3.57 15.92
C PHE A 14 4.13 -3.31 17.32
N SER A 15 3.70 -4.11 18.31
CA SER A 15 3.95 -3.88 19.73
C SER A 15 5.41 -4.07 20.17
N GLN A 16 6.23 -4.81 19.41
CA GLN A 16 7.65 -5.01 19.70
C GLN A 16 8.49 -3.89 19.07
N PRO A 17 9.18 -3.05 19.85
CA PRO A 17 10.03 -2.00 19.31
C PRO A 17 11.33 -2.57 18.71
N GLY A 18 11.88 -1.87 17.71
CA GLY A 18 13.15 -2.24 17.06
C GLY A 18 13.09 -3.49 16.19
N ARG A 19 11.90 -3.93 15.75
CA ARG A 19 11.75 -5.03 14.78
C ARG A 19 12.57 -4.79 13.52
N ASN A 20 13.23 -5.84 13.06
CA ASN A 20 13.98 -5.86 11.82
C ASN A 20 13.10 -6.38 10.68
N PHE A 21 12.80 -5.54 9.71
CA PHE A 21 11.99 -5.89 8.55
C PHE A 21 12.80 -6.18 7.29
N SER A 22 14.13 -6.24 7.37
CA SER A 22 14.97 -6.65 6.24
C SER A 22 14.53 -8.00 5.68
N ASN A 23 14.84 -8.24 4.41
CA ASN A 23 14.40 -9.45 3.71
C ASN A 23 14.76 -10.72 4.49
N GLY A 24 13.75 -11.55 4.81
CA GLY A 24 13.88 -12.78 5.58
C GLY A 24 13.92 -12.63 7.12
N ALA A 25 13.97 -11.41 7.66
CA ALA A 25 14.11 -11.20 9.11
C ALA A 25 12.78 -11.30 9.89
N ASP A 26 11.67 -10.83 9.30
CA ASP A 26 10.35 -10.88 9.92
C ASP A 26 9.45 -11.90 9.22
N LYS A 27 8.62 -12.63 9.98
CA LYS A 27 7.77 -13.70 9.42
C LYS A 27 6.53 -13.17 8.68
N ARG A 28 6.09 -11.95 9.00
CA ARG A 28 4.86 -11.35 8.46
C ARG A 28 5.15 -10.31 7.39
N TRP A 29 6.23 -9.56 7.54
CA TRP A 29 6.52 -8.40 6.71
C TRP A 29 7.91 -8.42 6.08
N THR A 30 8.05 -7.78 4.93
CA THR A 30 9.33 -7.52 4.28
C THR A 30 9.40 -6.04 3.89
N ALA A 31 10.43 -5.36 4.35
CA ALA A 31 10.77 -4.03 3.89
C ALA A 31 11.41 -4.10 2.51
N ILE A 32 11.00 -3.19 1.63
CA ILE A 32 11.62 -3.03 0.32
C ILE A 32 12.95 -2.30 0.45
N ASP A 33 13.94 -2.79 -0.28
CA ASP A 33 15.27 -2.18 -0.42
C ASP A 33 15.57 -1.89 -1.89
N LYS A 34 14.92 -0.86 -2.47
CA LYS A 34 14.98 -0.55 -3.91
C LYS A 34 14.56 0.89 -4.24
N SER A 35 15.12 1.46 -5.31
CA SER A 35 14.66 2.74 -5.90
C SER A 35 13.31 2.58 -6.57
N ASP A 36 12.38 3.49 -6.28
CA ASP A 36 11.08 3.50 -6.93
C ASP A 36 11.18 4.16 -8.30
N TYR A 37 10.84 3.43 -9.36
CA TYR A 37 10.87 3.94 -10.73
C TYR A 37 9.49 4.29 -11.27
N THR A 38 8.45 3.98 -10.50
CA THR A 38 7.08 4.29 -10.87
C THR A 38 6.79 5.78 -10.70
N ASN A 39 5.88 6.33 -11.49
CA ASN A 39 5.33 7.69 -11.34
C ASN A 39 6.38 8.82 -11.17
N ALA A 40 7.57 8.67 -11.76
CA ALA A 40 8.71 9.58 -11.59
C ALA A 40 9.08 9.82 -10.10
N SER A 41 8.87 8.81 -9.25
CA SER A 41 9.08 8.88 -7.81
C SER A 41 10.50 9.33 -7.44
N PRO A 42 10.67 10.32 -6.55
CA PRO A 42 11.99 10.77 -6.12
C PRO A 42 12.58 9.93 -4.97
N VAL A 43 11.93 8.81 -4.61
CA VAL A 43 12.19 8.02 -3.40
C VAL A 43 13.03 6.77 -3.66
N ARG A 44 13.95 6.48 -2.73
CA ARG A 44 14.60 5.19 -2.51
C ARG A 44 14.01 4.54 -1.26
N TYR A 45 13.32 3.40 -1.40
CA TYR A 45 12.78 2.66 -0.26
C TYR A 45 13.86 1.85 0.41
N THR A 46 14.01 1.94 1.73
CA THR A 46 15.05 1.23 2.51
C THR A 46 14.46 0.64 3.79
N PRO A 47 14.97 -0.50 4.29
CA PRO A 47 14.57 -1.04 5.60
C PRO A 47 14.80 -0.07 6.76
N GLU A 48 15.86 0.75 6.71
CA GLU A 48 16.21 1.69 7.79
C GLU A 48 15.20 2.82 7.96
N ALA A 49 14.36 3.06 6.95
CA ALA A 49 13.28 4.05 7.04
C ALA A 49 12.05 3.51 7.79
N ILE A 50 12.05 2.23 8.16
CA ILE A 50 10.94 1.54 8.79
C ILE A 50 11.36 1.08 10.18
N THR A 51 10.67 1.58 11.19
CA THR A 51 10.96 1.23 12.58
C THR A 51 9.67 0.92 13.32
N THR A 52 9.81 0.18 14.41
CA THR A 52 8.77 0.06 15.44
C THR A 52 9.25 0.82 16.66
N VAL A 53 8.51 1.85 17.04
CA VAL A 53 8.88 2.77 18.12
C VAL A 53 7.79 2.79 19.17
N LEU A 54 8.17 3.02 20.43
CA LEU A 54 7.21 3.32 21.49
C LEU A 54 6.53 4.66 21.18
N ASP A 55 5.42 4.62 20.45
CA ASP A 55 4.64 5.80 20.12
C ASP A 55 3.53 6.00 21.15
N ARG A 56 3.70 7.02 22.00
CA ARG A 56 2.68 7.43 22.98
C ARG A 56 1.72 8.48 22.39
N GLY A 57 1.68 8.69 21.07
CA GLY A 57 1.24 9.94 20.44
C GLY A 57 0.20 9.86 19.31
N ALA A 58 -0.60 8.80 19.23
CA ALA A 58 -1.74 8.76 18.32
C ALA A 58 -2.98 9.45 18.93
N MET A 59 -3.21 10.73 18.60
CA MET A 59 -4.46 11.42 18.93
C MET A 59 -5.62 10.76 18.16
N VAL A 60 -6.35 9.86 18.82
CA VAL A 60 -7.60 9.31 18.30
C VAL A 60 -8.72 10.32 18.56
N LEU A 61 -9.36 10.78 17.49
CA LEU A 61 -10.59 11.56 17.56
C LEU A 61 -11.75 10.62 17.88
N ALA A 62 -11.95 10.30 19.16
CA ALA A 62 -13.13 9.58 19.61
C ALA A 62 -14.23 10.58 19.98
N ASN A 63 -15.46 10.36 19.50
CA ASN A 63 -16.64 11.09 19.92
C ASN A 63 -16.99 10.68 21.37
N ALA A 64 -16.32 11.28 22.35
CA ALA A 64 -16.65 11.07 23.75
C ALA A 64 -17.75 12.06 24.14
N SER A 65 -18.94 11.56 24.45
CA SER A 65 -19.99 12.34 25.12
C SER A 65 -19.53 12.66 26.54
N ASP A 66 -19.50 13.94 26.91
CA ASP A 66 -19.27 14.37 28.29
C ASP A 66 -20.62 14.35 29.02
N PRO A 67 -20.83 13.57 30.09
CA PRO A 67 -22.10 13.54 30.79
C PRO A 67 -22.44 14.92 31.36
N GLY A 68 -23.43 15.61 30.77
CA GLY A 68 -23.90 16.91 31.23
C GLY A 68 -23.38 18.14 30.46
N SER A 69 -22.69 17.95 29.33
CA SER A 69 -22.27 19.07 28.47
C SER A 69 -22.51 18.76 26.99
N GLU A 70 -23.15 19.66 26.25
CA GLU A 70 -23.25 19.60 24.77
C GLU A 70 -21.90 19.88 24.08
N ARG A 71 -20.85 20.16 24.85
CA ARG A 71 -19.53 20.53 24.35
C ARG A 71 -18.76 19.27 23.97
N ARG A 72 -18.36 19.18 22.70
CA ARG A 72 -17.46 18.13 22.21
C ARG A 72 -16.08 18.31 22.86
N VAL A 73 -15.69 17.37 23.72
CA VAL A 73 -14.38 17.39 24.38
C VAL A 73 -13.42 16.52 23.60
N PHE A 74 -12.42 17.15 22.97
CA PHE A 74 -11.34 16.45 22.29
C PHE A 74 -10.30 16.00 23.32
N ARG A 75 -10.08 14.68 23.45
CA ARG A 75 -9.01 14.15 24.30
C ARG A 75 -7.96 13.44 23.43
N PRO A 76 -6.68 13.78 23.57
CA PRO A 76 -5.63 12.96 22.97
C PRO A 76 -5.64 11.57 23.63
N TYR A 77 -6.03 10.54 22.88
CA TYR A 77 -5.77 9.16 23.27
C TYR A 77 -4.26 8.91 23.16
N ARG A 78 -3.69 8.17 24.11
CA ARG A 78 -2.31 7.69 24.00
C ARG A 78 -2.40 6.18 23.84
N THR A 79 -1.93 5.66 22.72
CA THR A 79 -1.74 4.21 22.58
C THR A 79 -0.66 3.77 23.56
N PRO A 80 -0.91 2.75 24.40
CA PRO A 80 0.13 2.20 25.28
C PRO A 80 1.14 1.34 24.51
N TYR A 81 0.91 1.11 23.21
CA TYR A 81 1.65 0.19 22.36
C TYR A 81 2.63 0.91 21.44
N SER A 82 3.72 0.21 21.11
CA SER A 82 4.61 0.59 20.01
C SER A 82 3.83 0.62 18.69
N ALA A 83 4.23 1.46 17.75
CA ALA A 83 3.62 1.58 16.44
C ALA A 83 4.66 1.44 15.32
N LEU A 84 4.20 1.02 14.15
CA LEU A 84 4.99 1.13 12.92
C LEU A 84 5.17 2.61 12.57
N ARG A 85 6.41 2.99 12.30
CA ARG A 85 6.76 4.33 11.84
C ARG A 85 7.60 4.23 10.57
N ILE A 86 7.15 4.93 9.55
CA ILE A 86 7.87 5.14 8.29
C ILE A 86 8.32 6.60 8.24
N GLU A 87 9.62 6.82 8.12
CA GLU A 87 10.19 8.17 8.04
C GLU A 87 10.79 8.42 6.66
N THR A 88 10.40 9.54 6.05
CA THR A 88 11.04 10.03 4.83
C THR A 88 12.08 11.06 5.19
N ARG A 89 13.28 10.92 4.63
CA ARG A 89 14.38 11.88 4.80
C ARG A 89 15.02 12.23 3.48
N ARG A 90 15.54 13.46 3.38
CA ARG A 90 16.34 13.86 2.22
C ARG A 90 17.69 13.15 2.25
N ILE A 91 18.14 12.67 1.10
CA ILE A 91 19.49 12.13 0.93
C ILE A 91 20.44 13.32 0.81
N THR A 92 21.27 13.54 1.82
CA THR A 92 22.21 14.67 1.89
C THR A 92 23.58 14.34 1.29
N ASP A 93 23.97 13.07 1.34
CA ASP A 93 25.20 12.58 0.72
C ASP A 93 25.05 12.58 -0.81
N LYS A 94 25.86 13.42 -1.48
CA LYS A 94 25.83 13.57 -2.94
C LYS A 94 26.27 12.31 -3.68
N ALA A 95 27.18 11.52 -3.13
CA ALA A 95 27.64 10.29 -3.74
C ALA A 95 26.53 9.24 -3.69
N VAL A 96 25.85 9.12 -2.55
CA VAL A 96 24.67 8.24 -2.40
C VAL A 96 23.55 8.68 -3.34
N ALA A 97 23.18 9.97 -3.33
CA ALA A 97 22.11 10.50 -4.17
C ALA A 97 22.37 10.25 -5.67
N LYS A 98 23.63 10.40 -6.12
CA LYS A 98 24.05 10.08 -7.48
C LYS A 98 23.98 8.58 -7.78
N ALA A 99 24.40 7.73 -6.83
CA ALA A 99 24.42 6.28 -7.00
C ALA A 99 23.00 5.68 -7.12
N VAL A 100 22.05 6.14 -6.30
CA VAL A 100 20.67 5.64 -6.35
C VAL A 100 19.77 6.40 -7.34
N ASN A 101 20.25 7.55 -7.85
CA ASN A 101 19.53 8.49 -8.69
C ASN A 101 18.17 8.92 -8.07
N LYS A 102 18.19 9.25 -6.79
CA LYS A 102 17.01 9.66 -5.98
C LYS A 102 17.40 10.76 -5.00
N THR A 103 16.41 11.52 -4.56
CA THR A 103 16.60 12.68 -3.67
C THR A 103 16.09 12.44 -2.26
N PHE A 104 15.18 11.48 -2.07
CA PHE A 104 14.63 11.10 -0.78
C PHE A 104 14.82 9.61 -0.50
N GLN A 105 14.96 9.28 0.77
CA GLN A 105 14.87 7.93 1.31
C GLN A 105 13.53 7.81 2.05
N GLY A 106 12.81 6.72 1.83
CA GLY A 106 11.54 6.42 2.49
C GLY A 106 11.41 4.93 2.78
N GLY A 107 10.23 4.49 3.22
CA GLY A 107 9.98 3.09 3.55
C GLY A 107 8.74 2.54 2.85
N MET A 108 8.82 1.27 2.47
CA MET A 108 7.69 0.49 1.97
C MET A 108 7.74 -0.90 2.62
N LEU A 109 6.65 -1.32 3.24
CA LEU A 109 6.52 -2.60 3.94
C LEU A 109 5.43 -3.44 3.26
N GLN A 110 5.69 -4.71 3.01
CA GLN A 110 4.73 -5.60 2.34
C GLN A 110 4.68 -6.99 2.99
N SER A 111 3.51 -7.64 2.89
CA SER A 111 3.28 -9.04 3.28
C SER A 111 3.26 -9.99 2.08
N TRP A 112 3.71 -9.51 0.91
CA TRP A 112 3.75 -10.28 -0.35
C TRP A 112 4.44 -11.64 -0.14
N ASP A 113 3.79 -12.70 -0.60
CA ASP A 113 4.20 -14.11 -0.44
C ASP A 113 4.38 -14.60 1.01
N LYS A 114 3.85 -13.86 2.00
CA LYS A 114 3.81 -14.25 3.43
C LYS A 114 2.41 -14.42 3.95
N PHE A 115 1.47 -13.60 3.48
CA PHE A 115 0.06 -13.69 3.84
C PHE A 115 -0.79 -13.35 2.62
N CYS A 116 -1.77 -14.20 2.34
CA CYS A 116 -2.75 -14.03 1.28
C CYS A 116 -4.14 -14.35 1.84
N PHE A 117 -5.14 -13.63 1.35
CA PHE A 117 -6.54 -13.82 1.72
C PHE A 117 -7.43 -13.53 0.51
N THR A 118 -8.66 -14.04 0.54
CA THR A 118 -9.66 -13.83 -0.50
C THR A 118 -10.96 -13.38 0.17
N GLY A 119 -11.26 -12.09 0.09
CA GLY A 119 -12.42 -11.49 0.77
C GLY A 119 -12.25 -11.33 2.28
N GLY A 120 -13.27 -10.79 2.94
CA GLY A 120 -13.26 -10.46 4.37
C GLY A 120 -13.05 -8.97 4.63
N VAL A 121 -12.68 -8.65 5.88
CA VAL A 121 -12.52 -7.27 6.36
C VAL A 121 -11.06 -6.98 6.63
N VAL A 122 -10.58 -5.83 6.13
CA VAL A 122 -9.27 -5.28 6.46
C VAL A 122 -9.46 -3.96 7.18
N GLU A 123 -8.90 -3.84 8.38
CA GLU A 123 -8.93 -2.62 9.17
C GLU A 123 -7.50 -2.14 9.43
N VAL A 124 -7.28 -0.84 9.27
CA VAL A 124 -5.98 -0.19 9.54
C VAL A 124 -6.20 1.09 10.32
N SER A 125 -5.46 1.27 11.41
CA SER A 125 -5.37 2.54 12.13
C SER A 125 -4.04 3.22 11.81
N ALA A 126 -4.07 4.39 11.18
CA ALA A 126 -2.88 5.08 10.72
C ALA A 126 -2.96 6.59 10.97
N LYS A 127 -1.79 7.22 11.14
CA LYS A 127 -1.62 8.67 11.18
C LYS A 127 -0.69 9.09 10.05
N PHE A 128 -1.20 9.92 9.15
CA PHE A 128 -0.44 10.36 7.98
C PHE A 128 0.48 11.54 8.30
N PRO A 129 1.63 11.66 7.59
CA PRO A 129 2.48 12.82 7.68
C PRO A 129 1.74 14.06 7.16
N MET A 130 2.07 15.22 7.73
CA MET A 130 1.65 16.52 7.20
C MET A 130 2.80 17.12 6.38
N GLY A 131 2.48 17.69 5.22
CA GLY A 131 3.42 18.44 4.40
C GLY A 131 3.32 18.10 2.92
N LEU A 132 3.89 18.98 2.10
CA LEU A 132 3.88 18.86 0.64
C LEU A 132 4.80 17.73 0.16
N GLY A 133 4.38 17.04 -0.90
CA GLY A 133 5.19 16.05 -1.61
C GLY A 133 5.25 14.67 -0.95
N PHE A 134 4.53 14.45 0.15
CA PHE A 134 4.31 13.11 0.68
C PHE A 134 3.23 12.41 -0.14
N TRP A 135 3.47 11.12 -0.42
CA TRP A 135 2.48 10.22 -1.00
C TRP A 135 2.34 8.96 -0.13
N PRO A 136 1.75 9.06 1.08
CA PRO A 136 1.52 7.89 1.89
C PRO A 136 0.38 7.07 1.28
N ALA A 137 0.56 5.75 1.26
CA ALA A 137 -0.40 4.83 0.68
C ALA A 137 -0.56 3.57 1.55
N LEU A 138 -1.80 3.08 1.62
CA LEU A 138 -2.21 1.81 2.19
C LEU A 138 -3.07 1.11 1.13
N TRP A 139 -2.64 -0.05 0.68
CA TRP A 139 -3.26 -0.75 -0.44
C TRP A 139 -3.05 -2.25 -0.31
N LEU A 140 -3.87 -2.98 -1.05
CA LEU A 140 -3.80 -4.42 -1.23
C LEU A 140 -3.30 -4.71 -2.63
N PHE A 141 -2.55 -5.79 -2.77
CA PHE A 141 -2.04 -6.21 -4.06
C PHE A 141 -2.19 -7.71 -4.25
N GLY A 142 -2.70 -8.12 -5.40
CA GLY A 142 -2.80 -9.52 -5.78
C GLY A 142 -1.41 -10.14 -5.93
N ASN A 143 -1.24 -11.38 -5.48
CA ASN A 143 0.06 -12.08 -5.49
C ASN A 143 0.59 -12.40 -6.91
N LEU A 144 -0.15 -12.06 -7.97
CA LEU A 144 0.23 -12.26 -9.38
C LEU A 144 1.26 -11.25 -9.89
N GLY A 145 1.31 -10.07 -9.26
CA GLY A 145 2.33 -9.08 -9.50
C GLY A 145 3.08 -8.80 -8.20
N ARG A 146 4.17 -8.04 -8.31
CA ARG A 146 4.89 -7.51 -7.17
C ARG A 146 4.96 -6.00 -7.30
N ALA A 147 4.48 -5.33 -6.27
CA ALA A 147 4.64 -3.90 -6.04
C ALA A 147 6.01 -3.40 -6.51
N ILE A 148 6.06 -2.25 -7.21
CA ILE A 148 7.29 -1.58 -7.72
C ILE A 148 8.24 -2.45 -8.57
N HIS A 149 7.80 -3.64 -9.00
CA HIS A 149 8.49 -4.49 -9.96
C HIS A 149 7.68 -4.46 -11.27
N GLU A 150 7.88 -3.41 -12.06
CA GLU A 150 7.08 -3.11 -13.25
C GLU A 150 6.92 -4.29 -14.21
N GLU A 151 7.99 -5.07 -14.43
CA GLU A 151 7.95 -6.26 -15.29
C GLU A 151 6.98 -7.34 -14.79
N SER A 152 6.82 -7.46 -13.47
CA SER A 152 5.85 -8.41 -12.90
C SER A 152 4.41 -7.95 -13.12
N ASN A 153 4.19 -6.64 -13.27
CA ASN A 153 2.88 -6.01 -13.42
C ASN A 153 2.47 -5.77 -14.88
N ASP A 154 3.41 -5.88 -15.85
CA ASP A 154 3.15 -5.67 -17.29
C ASP A 154 2.03 -6.60 -17.79
N GLY A 155 0.93 -5.99 -18.25
CA GLY A 155 -0.25 -6.69 -18.76
C GLY A 155 -1.18 -7.27 -17.70
N LEU A 156 -0.97 -6.99 -16.40
CA LEU A 156 -1.87 -7.37 -15.29
C LEU A 156 -2.52 -6.17 -14.62
N TRP A 157 -1.75 -5.10 -14.49
CA TRP A 157 -2.23 -3.86 -13.91
C TRP A 157 -3.10 -3.07 -14.91
N PRO A 158 -4.21 -2.44 -14.48
CA PRO A 158 -4.75 -2.40 -13.12
C PRO A 158 -5.72 -3.56 -12.79
N TYR A 159 -6.28 -4.24 -13.79
CA TYR A 159 -7.26 -5.31 -13.60
C TYR A 159 -7.12 -6.43 -14.65
N SER A 160 -7.74 -7.57 -14.37
CA SER A 160 -7.88 -8.76 -15.21
C SER A 160 -9.36 -9.18 -15.25
N LEU A 161 -9.99 -9.08 -16.42
CA LEU A 161 -11.44 -9.33 -16.58
C LEU A 161 -11.75 -10.82 -16.75
N GLU A 162 -12.90 -11.25 -16.22
CA GLU A 162 -13.45 -12.60 -16.44
C GLU A 162 -14.08 -12.77 -17.84
N GLU A 163 -14.50 -11.67 -18.47
CA GLU A 163 -15.18 -11.69 -19.76
C GLU A 163 -14.27 -11.24 -20.91
N CYS A 164 -14.56 -11.79 -22.09
CA CYS A 164 -13.92 -11.37 -23.33
C CYS A 164 -14.60 -10.19 -23.96
N ASP A 165 -14.17 -9.02 -23.53
CA ASP A 165 -14.61 -7.77 -24.11
C ASP A 165 -13.65 -7.33 -25.23
N PRO A 166 -14.11 -7.27 -26.49
CA PRO A 166 -13.30 -6.83 -27.63
C PRO A 166 -12.78 -5.40 -27.49
N VAL A 167 -13.49 -4.53 -26.78
CA VAL A 167 -13.09 -3.15 -26.49
C VAL A 167 -11.92 -3.14 -25.51
N TYR A 168 -11.96 -3.93 -24.43
CA TYR A 168 -10.86 -3.98 -23.46
C TYR A 168 -9.66 -4.82 -23.93
N GLU A 169 -9.87 -5.83 -24.78
CA GLU A 169 -8.77 -6.52 -25.48
C GLU A 169 -8.02 -5.60 -26.46
N GLN A 170 -8.72 -4.63 -27.05
CA GLN A 170 -8.16 -3.68 -28.00
C GLN A 170 -7.73 -2.35 -27.36
N ARG A 171 -8.26 -2.00 -26.18
CA ARG A 171 -7.91 -0.79 -25.45
C ARG A 171 -6.73 -1.06 -24.52
N PRO A 172 -5.57 -0.45 -24.78
CA PRO A 172 -4.32 -0.74 -24.10
C PRO A 172 -4.36 -0.27 -22.65
N VAL A 173 -4.30 -1.19 -21.70
CA VAL A 173 -4.34 -0.82 -20.27
C VAL A 173 -2.96 -0.48 -19.68
N ALA A 174 -1.87 -0.70 -20.45
CA ALA A 174 -0.51 -0.28 -20.06
C ALA A 174 0.38 0.17 -21.23
N LYS A 175 0.26 -0.44 -22.41
CA LYS A 175 1.02 -0.07 -23.63
C LYS A 175 0.17 -0.28 -24.90
N PRO A 176 0.15 0.68 -25.85
CA PRO A 176 -0.58 0.53 -27.12
C PRO A 176 -0.29 -0.81 -27.81
N GLY A 177 -1.33 -1.59 -28.11
CA GLY A 177 -1.22 -2.84 -28.88
C GLY A 177 -0.90 -4.13 -28.11
N LYS A 178 -0.92 -4.15 -26.77
CA LYS A 178 -0.77 -5.38 -25.97
C LYS A 178 -2.06 -5.75 -25.22
N LYS A 179 -2.47 -7.01 -25.33
CA LYS A 179 -3.57 -7.61 -24.55
C LYS A 179 -3.19 -7.78 -23.08
N GLN A 180 -4.18 -7.93 -22.20
CA GLN A 180 -3.95 -8.43 -20.83
C GLN A 180 -3.28 -9.80 -20.89
N ARG A 181 -2.31 -10.03 -20.00
CA ARG A 181 -1.52 -11.27 -19.93
C ARG A 181 -2.31 -12.42 -19.30
N ILE A 182 -3.24 -12.11 -18.40
CA ILE A 182 -4.13 -13.08 -17.76
C ILE A 182 -5.54 -12.49 -17.84
N SER A 183 -6.47 -13.18 -18.46
CA SER A 183 -7.88 -12.80 -18.54
C SER A 183 -8.77 -14.00 -18.87
N GLY A 184 -10.09 -13.78 -18.85
CA GLY A 184 -11.12 -14.71 -19.31
C GLY A 184 -10.95 -15.22 -20.75
N CYS A 185 -10.07 -14.60 -21.54
CA CYS A 185 -9.90 -14.91 -22.95
C CYS A 185 -8.77 -15.84 -23.25
N ASP A 186 -7.81 -15.94 -22.34
CA ASP A 186 -6.63 -16.78 -22.50
C ASP A 186 -7.00 -18.25 -22.27
N PRO A 187 -7.02 -19.10 -23.32
CA PRO A 187 -7.29 -20.52 -23.17
C PRO A 187 -6.09 -21.31 -22.63
N ALA A 188 -4.90 -20.70 -22.56
CA ALA A 188 -3.66 -21.38 -22.18
C ALA A 188 -2.71 -20.42 -21.42
N PRO A 189 -3.12 -19.91 -20.25
CA PRO A 189 -2.30 -18.98 -19.49
C PRO A 189 -1.04 -19.66 -18.94
N PRO A 190 0.05 -18.89 -18.75
CA PRO A 190 1.31 -19.43 -18.24
C PRO A 190 1.21 -19.86 -16.77
N SER A 191 2.26 -20.53 -16.28
CA SER A 191 2.51 -20.74 -14.85
C SER A 191 1.42 -21.48 -14.07
N GLY A 192 0.68 -22.39 -14.73
CA GLY A 192 -0.31 -23.26 -14.07
C GLY A 192 -1.61 -22.56 -13.68
N LEU A 193 -1.86 -21.37 -14.23
CA LEU A 193 -3.11 -20.64 -14.00
C LEU A 193 -4.29 -21.34 -14.68
N HIS A 194 -5.49 -21.19 -14.10
CA HIS A 194 -6.71 -21.70 -14.72
C HIS A 194 -7.00 -20.99 -16.06
N PRO A 195 -7.25 -21.75 -17.15
CA PRO A 195 -7.71 -21.20 -18.42
C PRO A 195 -9.00 -20.39 -18.28
N ARG A 196 -9.15 -19.37 -19.12
CA ARG A 196 -10.40 -18.61 -19.30
C ARG A 196 -10.92 -18.02 -18.00
N MET A 197 -10.02 -17.50 -17.19
CA MET A 197 -10.37 -16.97 -15.88
C MET A 197 -9.60 -15.66 -15.63
N GLY A 198 -10.37 -14.61 -15.35
CA GLY A 198 -9.89 -13.34 -14.84
C GLY A 198 -9.33 -13.46 -13.43
N ARG A 199 -8.73 -12.37 -12.95
CA ARG A 199 -8.10 -12.31 -11.62
C ARG A 199 -8.45 -11.05 -10.84
N GLY A 200 -9.36 -10.24 -11.38
CA GLY A 200 -9.81 -8.99 -10.76
C GLY A 200 -8.71 -7.93 -10.75
N ALA A 201 -8.85 -6.99 -9.82
CA ALA A 201 -7.90 -5.91 -9.61
C ALA A 201 -6.55 -6.45 -9.10
N THR A 202 -5.45 -6.04 -9.73
CA THR A 202 -4.11 -6.36 -9.21
C THR A 202 -3.79 -5.49 -8.00
N GLU A 203 -4.39 -4.29 -7.91
CA GLU A 203 -4.17 -3.30 -6.85
C GLU A 203 -5.51 -2.75 -6.38
N ILE A 204 -5.72 -2.66 -5.07
CA ILE A 204 -6.90 -2.02 -4.46
C ILE A 204 -6.41 -1.04 -3.41
N ASP A 205 -6.67 0.25 -3.59
CA ASP A 205 -6.19 1.29 -2.67
C ASP A 205 -7.19 1.55 -1.56
N LEU A 206 -6.79 1.26 -0.32
CA LEU A 206 -7.57 1.65 0.85
C LEU A 206 -7.46 3.16 1.03
N VAL A 207 -6.24 3.68 0.93
CA VAL A 207 -5.93 5.12 1.03
C VAL A 207 -4.70 5.42 0.20
N GLU A 208 -4.80 6.42 -0.67
CA GLU A 208 -3.68 7.16 -1.21
C GLU A 208 -3.87 8.65 -0.93
N VAL A 209 -2.85 9.31 -0.42
CA VAL A 209 -2.89 10.78 -0.26
C VAL A 209 -1.85 11.36 -1.20
N GLY A 210 -2.26 12.17 -2.17
CA GLY A 210 -1.35 12.94 -3.00
C GLY A 210 -1.42 14.40 -2.61
N ASP A 211 -0.27 15.07 -2.52
CA ASP A 211 -0.23 16.52 -2.40
C ASP A 211 0.54 17.13 -3.56
N SER A 212 -0.03 18.19 -4.15
CA SER A 212 0.59 18.89 -5.28
C SER A 212 1.73 19.78 -4.80
N TRP A 213 2.87 19.71 -5.50
CA TRP A 213 4.04 20.54 -5.22
C TRP A 213 3.78 22.06 -5.35
N ASN A 214 2.68 22.47 -5.99
CA ASN A 214 2.30 23.87 -6.17
C ASN A 214 1.40 24.43 -5.06
N GLY A 215 1.11 23.65 -4.00
CA GLY A 215 0.36 24.11 -2.83
C GLY A 215 -1.11 24.39 -3.08
N GLN A 216 -1.70 23.91 -4.19
CA GLN A 216 -3.08 24.22 -4.53
C GLN A 216 -4.12 23.20 -4.05
N ALA A 217 -3.74 21.96 -3.74
CA ALA A 217 -4.61 21.01 -3.01
C ALA A 217 -3.85 19.72 -2.68
N GLY A 218 -4.08 19.18 -1.49
CA GLY A 218 -3.93 17.76 -1.21
C GLY A 218 -5.22 17.03 -1.59
N TRP A 219 -5.11 15.91 -2.29
CA TRP A 219 -6.21 15.02 -2.58
C TRP A 219 -6.04 13.71 -1.83
N LEU A 220 -7.12 13.26 -1.20
CA LEU A 220 -7.26 11.89 -0.73
C LEU A 220 -7.95 11.12 -1.85
N MET A 221 -7.26 10.13 -2.40
CA MET A 221 -7.84 9.13 -3.30
C MET A 221 -8.09 7.87 -2.48
N GLN A 222 -9.34 7.41 -2.47
CA GLN A 222 -9.68 6.06 -2.05
C GLN A 222 -10.17 5.35 -3.29
N SER A 223 -9.50 4.28 -3.72
CA SER A 223 -9.93 3.52 -4.89
C SER A 223 -10.79 2.34 -4.42
N LEU A 224 -12.11 2.53 -4.43
CA LEU A 224 -13.03 1.40 -4.31
C LEU A 224 -13.10 0.72 -5.67
N GLN A 225 -12.23 -0.27 -5.90
CA GLN A 225 -12.33 -1.15 -7.05
C GLN A 225 -13.32 -2.26 -6.72
N LEU A 226 -14.59 -2.04 -7.10
CA LEU A 226 -15.62 -3.07 -7.00
C LEU A 226 -15.38 -4.11 -8.10
N ALA A 227 -15.18 -5.36 -7.69
CA ALA A 227 -15.26 -6.53 -8.57
C ALA A 227 -16.70 -7.02 -8.63
#